data_AF-B7QEQ3-F1
#
_entry.id   AF-B7QEQ3-F1
#
_cell.length_a   1.000
_cell.length_b   1.000
_cell.length_c   1.000
_cell.angle_alpha   90.00
_cell.angle_beta   90.00
_cell.angle_gamma   90.00
#
_symmetry.space_group_name_H-M   'P 1'
#
loop_
_entity.id
_entity.type
_entity.pdbx_description
1 polymer ?
#
loop_
_entity_poly.entity_id
_entity_poly.type
_entity_poly.pdbx_seq_one_letter_code
_entity_poly.pdbx_strand_id
1 'polypeptide(L)'
;MEATTLVAFCLVQIFLACSQNIAQDIVSTKSGDVRGISLNTTTGQLRAFLGIPYAESPVGDLRFKKPEPKQPWNYVYNATSLPKMCPQPDVYLNKYYYVNTKNAVSEDCLYLNVYVPITNRPLAPVLVYIHGGGFIFGGISMNITDTTELSVRGDLITVAIAYRLGAFGFLRTDLEDVPGNMGLYDQALAIGWVKDNIESFG
;
A
#
# COMPACT_ATOMS: atom_id res chain seq x y z
N MET A 1 -35.65 -23.97 32.67
CA MET A 1 -34.62 -23.51 31.73
C MET A 1 -33.98 -22.28 32.36
N GLU A 2 -32.92 -22.49 33.11
CA GLU A 2 -32.40 -21.52 34.07
C GLU A 2 -31.70 -20.35 33.35
N ALA A 3 -31.83 -19.14 33.89
CA ALA A 3 -31.25 -17.92 33.32
C ALA A 3 -29.74 -18.02 33.06
N THR A 4 -29.05 -18.85 33.84
CA THR A 4 -27.63 -19.23 33.69
C THR A 4 -27.33 -19.92 32.35
N THR A 5 -28.20 -20.80 31.88
CA THR A 5 -28.05 -21.47 30.57
C THR A 5 -28.20 -20.52 29.39
N LEU A 6 -29.08 -19.52 29.50
CA LEU A 6 -29.32 -18.54 28.43
C LEU A 6 -28.14 -17.55 28.28
N VAL A 7 -27.58 -17.10 29.42
CA VAL A 7 -26.42 -16.19 29.43
C VAL A 7 -25.17 -16.87 28.89
N ALA A 8 -24.93 -18.13 29.25
CA ALA A 8 -23.82 -18.90 28.71
C ALA A 8 -23.94 -19.10 27.18
N PHE A 9 -25.15 -19.36 26.68
CA PHE A 9 -25.39 -19.51 25.24
C PHE A 9 -25.16 -18.19 24.46
N CYS A 10 -25.60 -17.05 25.01
CA CYS A 10 -25.35 -15.73 24.42
C CYS A 10 -23.85 -15.37 24.42
N LEU A 11 -23.11 -15.67 25.48
CA LEU A 11 -21.67 -15.39 25.55
C LEU A 11 -20.86 -16.23 24.55
N VAL A 12 -21.24 -17.48 24.34
CA VAL A 12 -20.62 -18.36 23.33
C VAL A 12 -20.90 -17.85 21.90
N GLN A 13 -22.12 -17.39 21.62
CA GLN A 13 -22.48 -16.81 20.32
C GLN A 13 -21.71 -15.51 20.02
N ILE A 14 -21.51 -14.64 21.03
CA ILE A 14 -20.72 -13.41 20.89
C ILE A 14 -19.24 -13.72 20.64
N PHE A 15 -18.68 -14.74 21.30
CA PHE A 15 -17.29 -15.18 21.06
C PHE A 15 -17.11 -15.81 19.67
N LEU A 16 -18.06 -16.61 19.18
CA LEU A 16 -17.98 -17.16 17.81
C LEU A 16 -18.11 -16.07 16.73
N ALA A 17 -18.97 -15.06 16.93
CA ALA A 17 -19.10 -13.94 15.99
C ALA A 17 -17.85 -13.05 15.94
N CYS A 18 -17.14 -12.89 17.05
CA CYS A 18 -15.88 -12.12 17.10
C CYS A 18 -14.70 -12.85 16.42
N SER A 19 -14.78 -14.17 16.31
CA SER A 19 -13.68 -15.00 15.77
C SER A 19 -13.63 -15.06 14.24
N GLN A 20 -14.74 -14.73 13.55
CA GLN A 20 -14.82 -14.89 12.10
C GLN A 20 -14.31 -13.70 11.26
N ASN A 21 -14.11 -12.53 11.87
CA ASN A 21 -13.63 -11.33 11.13
C ASN A 21 -12.10 -11.18 11.09
N ILE A 22 -11.35 -11.85 11.96
CA ILE A 22 -9.88 -11.65 12.05
C ILE A 22 -9.14 -12.33 10.89
N ALA A 23 -9.71 -13.40 10.31
CA ALA A 23 -9.05 -14.22 9.30
C ALA A 23 -9.17 -13.66 7.87
N GLN A 24 -10.19 -12.85 7.55
CA GLN A 24 -10.40 -12.34 6.19
C GLN A 24 -9.49 -11.16 5.80
N ASP A 25 -8.89 -10.51 6.80
CA ASP A 25 -8.05 -9.32 6.57
C ASP A 25 -6.56 -9.65 6.42
N ILE A 26 -6.14 -10.91 6.59
CA ILE A 26 -4.73 -11.30 6.46
C ILE A 26 -4.49 -12.01 5.13
N VAL A 27 -3.50 -11.55 4.37
CA VAL A 27 -3.05 -12.14 3.11
C VAL A 27 -1.58 -12.51 3.21
N SER A 28 -1.22 -13.73 2.81
CA SER A 28 0.16 -14.18 2.75
C SER A 28 0.82 -13.75 1.44
N THR A 29 1.95 -13.04 1.55
CA THR A 29 2.79 -12.65 0.42
C THR A 29 4.13 -13.37 0.51
N LYS A 30 4.93 -13.39 -0.55
CA LYS A 30 6.31 -13.91 -0.53
C LYS A 30 7.21 -13.17 0.45
N SER A 31 6.88 -11.91 0.78
CA SER A 31 7.60 -11.11 1.78
C SER A 31 7.13 -11.35 3.22
N GLY A 32 5.98 -11.99 3.42
CA GLY A 32 5.37 -12.22 4.73
C GLY A 32 3.89 -11.84 4.76
N ASP A 33 3.25 -12.04 5.91
CA ASP A 33 1.81 -11.80 6.05
C ASP A 33 1.51 -10.30 6.19
N VAL A 34 0.43 -9.86 5.55
CA VAL A 34 -0.07 -8.47 5.62
C VAL A 34 -1.52 -8.44 6.09
N ARG A 35 -1.83 -7.56 7.04
CA ARG A 35 -3.20 -7.29 7.51
C ARG A 35 -3.73 -6.01 6.86
N GLY A 36 -4.85 -6.12 6.16
CA GLY A 36 -5.59 -5.00 5.59
C GLY A 36 -6.75 -4.53 6.49
N ILE A 37 -7.64 -3.75 5.88
CA ILE A 37 -8.86 -3.22 6.48
C ILE A 37 -9.99 -3.20 5.44
N SER A 38 -11.24 -3.35 5.87
CA SER A 38 -12.40 -3.12 5.01
C SER A 38 -12.74 -1.63 4.93
N LEU A 39 -12.95 -1.11 3.73
CA LEU A 39 -13.34 0.28 3.48
C LEU A 39 -14.67 0.36 2.73
N ASN A 40 -15.44 1.42 3.04
CA ASN A 40 -16.64 1.78 2.31
C ASN A 40 -16.31 2.86 1.28
N THR A 41 -16.88 2.72 0.09
CA THR A 41 -16.91 3.73 -0.96
C THR A 41 -18.35 4.20 -1.18
N THR A 42 -18.57 5.11 -2.12
CA THR A 42 -19.90 5.54 -2.53
C THR A 42 -20.65 4.43 -3.26
N THR A 43 -19.93 3.52 -3.93
CA THR A 43 -20.53 2.48 -4.79
C THR A 43 -20.45 1.06 -4.27
N GLY A 44 -19.74 0.82 -3.16
CA GLY A 44 -19.62 -0.51 -2.57
C GLY A 44 -18.53 -0.58 -1.51
N GLN A 45 -18.20 -1.80 -1.10
CA GLN A 45 -17.13 -2.06 -0.13
C GLN A 45 -15.96 -2.76 -0.82
N LEU A 46 -14.78 -2.61 -0.23
CA LEU A 46 -13.56 -3.27 -0.68
C LEU A 46 -12.64 -3.59 0.51
N ARG A 47 -11.68 -4.48 0.28
CA ARG A 47 -10.54 -4.66 1.19
C ARG A 47 -9.39 -3.78 0.73
N ALA A 48 -8.73 -3.12 1.67
CA ALA A 48 -7.59 -2.25 1.40
C ALA A 48 -6.37 -2.69 2.23
N PHE A 49 -5.22 -2.72 1.59
CA PHE A 49 -3.92 -2.97 2.22
C PHE A 49 -3.03 -1.78 1.92
N LEU A 50 -2.80 -0.95 2.93
CA LEU A 50 -2.21 0.37 2.80
C LEU A 50 -0.78 0.35 3.35
N GLY A 51 0.17 0.86 2.56
CA GLY A 51 1.55 1.02 3.00
C GLY A 51 2.31 -0.30 3.12
N ILE A 52 2.14 -1.23 2.17
CA ILE A 52 2.95 -2.45 2.11
C ILE A 52 4.35 -2.08 1.56
N PRO A 53 5.45 -2.38 2.28
CA PRO A 53 6.80 -2.10 1.80
C PRO A 53 7.20 -3.10 0.72
N TYR A 54 7.63 -2.60 -0.44
CA TYR A 54 8.18 -3.43 -1.52
C TYR A 54 9.71 -3.37 -1.60
N ALA A 55 10.32 -2.38 -0.95
CA ALA A 55 11.77 -2.19 -0.90
C ALA A 55 12.26 -1.87 0.52
N GLU A 56 13.55 -2.03 0.75
CA GLU A 56 14.21 -1.44 1.93
C GLU A 56 14.16 0.09 1.87
N SER A 57 14.18 0.71 3.06
CA SER A 57 14.09 2.16 3.18
C SER A 57 15.32 2.82 2.53
N PRO A 58 15.17 3.73 1.56
CA PRO A 58 16.30 4.28 0.80
C PRO A 58 16.99 5.44 1.55
N VAL A 59 17.31 5.20 2.83
CA VAL A 59 17.93 6.15 3.76
C VAL A 59 19.39 5.77 4.03
N GLY A 60 20.16 6.71 4.60
CA GLY A 60 21.56 6.46 4.95
C GLY A 60 22.37 5.99 3.74
N ASP A 61 23.01 4.83 3.85
CA ASP A 61 23.85 4.26 2.80
C ASP A 61 23.08 3.82 1.55
N LEU A 62 21.75 3.67 1.63
CA LEU A 62 20.89 3.35 0.48
C LEU A 62 20.39 4.60 -0.26
N ARG A 63 20.67 5.80 0.28
CA ARG A 63 20.28 7.05 -0.37
C ARG A 63 20.95 7.16 -1.75
N PHE A 64 20.16 7.51 -2.76
CA PHE A 64 20.56 7.62 -4.18
C PHE A 64 20.99 6.31 -4.87
N LYS A 65 20.99 5.17 -4.17
CA LYS A 65 21.28 3.86 -4.76
C LYS A 65 20.02 3.20 -5.34
N LYS A 66 20.21 2.17 -6.16
CA LYS A 66 19.11 1.32 -6.63
C LYS A 66 18.35 0.75 -5.42
N PRO A 67 17.01 0.60 -5.50
CA PRO A 67 16.25 0.02 -4.41
C PRO A 67 16.62 -1.44 -4.21
N GLU A 68 16.69 -1.86 -2.95
CA GLU A 68 16.84 -3.25 -2.58
C GLU A 68 15.47 -3.83 -2.24
N PRO A 69 15.13 -5.05 -2.69
CA PRO A 69 13.89 -5.72 -2.31
C PRO A 69 13.74 -5.78 -0.79
N LYS A 70 12.52 -5.56 -0.29
CA LYS A 70 12.26 -5.66 1.15
C LYS A 70 12.55 -7.08 1.63
N GLN A 71 13.33 -7.21 2.70
CA GLN A 71 13.61 -8.51 3.30
C GLN A 71 12.33 -9.14 3.84
N PRO A 72 12.13 -10.46 3.66
CA PRO A 72 10.98 -11.14 4.22
C PRO A 72 10.90 -10.99 5.74
N TRP A 73 9.68 -10.92 6.26
CA TRP A 73 9.39 -10.83 7.68
C TRP A 73 8.55 -12.03 8.15
N ASN A 74 8.62 -12.33 9.45
CA ASN A 74 7.96 -13.48 10.08
C ASN A 74 6.83 -13.09 11.05
N TYR A 75 6.31 -11.86 10.92
CA TYR A 75 5.19 -11.34 11.69
C TYR A 75 4.06 -10.87 10.76
N VAL A 76 2.89 -10.54 11.32
CA VAL A 76 1.80 -9.95 10.52
C VAL A 76 2.04 -8.43 10.42
N TYR A 77 2.40 -7.95 9.23
CA TYR A 77 2.60 -6.53 8.98
C TYR A 77 1.25 -5.80 8.91
N ASN A 78 1.07 -4.75 9.71
CA ASN A 78 -0.18 -4.02 9.79
C ASN A 78 -0.29 -2.96 8.66
N ALA A 79 -0.87 -3.34 7.54
CA ALA A 79 -1.07 -2.51 6.34
C ALA A 79 -2.44 -1.79 6.37
N THR A 80 -2.71 -1.03 7.44
CA THR A 80 -4.00 -0.36 7.66
C THR A 80 -3.91 1.17 7.64
N SER A 81 -2.77 1.73 7.23
CA SER A 81 -2.53 3.17 7.25
C SER A 81 -1.76 3.62 6.01
N LEU A 82 -2.16 4.76 5.45
CA LEU A 82 -1.49 5.32 4.29
C LEU A 82 -0.02 5.64 4.62
N PRO A 83 0.93 5.31 3.71
CA PRO A 83 2.34 5.57 3.93
C PRO A 83 2.65 7.07 3.84
N LYS A 84 3.82 7.46 4.34
CA LYS A 84 4.35 8.81 4.09
C LYS A 84 4.71 8.95 2.61
N MET A 85 4.55 10.16 2.08
CA MET A 85 4.94 10.47 0.70
C MET A 85 6.45 10.68 0.59
N CYS A 86 7.01 10.48 -0.60
CA CYS A 86 8.41 10.79 -0.84
C CYS A 86 8.70 12.29 -0.72
N PRO A 87 9.95 12.69 -0.39
CA PRO A 87 10.31 14.10 -0.23
C PRO A 87 10.01 14.91 -1.48
N GLN A 88 9.24 15.99 -1.33
CA GLN A 88 8.82 16.87 -2.42
C GLN A 88 8.49 18.27 -1.87
N PRO A 89 8.55 19.34 -2.69
CA PRO A 89 8.32 20.70 -2.21
C PRO A 89 6.90 20.95 -1.67
N ASP A 90 6.81 21.61 -0.51
CA ASP A 90 5.55 21.96 0.17
C ASP A 90 4.57 22.77 -0.69
N VAL A 91 5.08 23.56 -1.64
CA VAL A 91 4.23 24.34 -2.57
C VAL A 91 3.31 23.42 -3.37
N TYR A 92 3.76 22.22 -3.72
CA TYR A 92 2.91 21.26 -4.42
C TYR A 92 1.92 20.61 -3.45
N LEU A 93 2.37 20.28 -2.23
CA LEU A 93 1.53 19.69 -1.17
C LEU A 93 0.35 20.58 -0.77
N ASN A 94 0.60 21.87 -0.52
CA ASN A 94 -0.41 22.81 -0.06
C ASN A 94 -1.34 23.28 -1.19
N LYS A 95 -0.78 23.56 -2.38
CA LYS A 95 -1.53 24.14 -3.50
C LYS A 95 -2.56 23.18 -4.09
N TYR A 96 -2.23 21.90 -4.15
CA TYR A 96 -3.04 20.93 -4.87
C TYR A 96 -3.79 19.97 -3.94
N TYR A 97 -3.36 19.82 -2.68
CA TYR A 97 -3.76 18.65 -1.90
C TYR A 97 -4.23 18.95 -0.46
N TYR A 98 -4.16 20.21 -0.01
CA TYR A 98 -4.62 20.66 1.32
C TYR A 98 -4.15 19.75 2.48
N VAL A 99 -2.98 19.13 2.33
CA VAL A 99 -2.40 18.24 3.33
C VAL A 99 -1.62 19.07 4.32
N ASN A 100 -1.80 18.83 5.62
CA ASN A 100 -0.90 19.38 6.62
C ASN A 100 0.49 18.78 6.40
N THR A 101 1.43 19.57 5.87
CA THR A 101 2.77 19.09 5.47
C THR A 101 3.63 18.63 6.64
N LYS A 102 3.27 19.00 7.88
CA LYS A 102 3.97 18.51 9.07
C LYS A 102 3.85 16.99 9.15
N ASN A 103 4.98 16.31 8.91
CA ASN A 103 5.15 14.85 8.93
C ASN A 103 4.52 14.06 7.77
N ALA A 104 4.08 14.73 6.70
CA ALA A 104 3.47 14.07 5.54
C ALA A 104 4.48 13.40 4.59
N VAL A 105 5.76 13.76 4.71
CA VAL A 105 6.85 13.29 3.83
C VAL A 105 7.97 12.59 4.60
N SER A 106 8.63 11.65 3.94
CA SER A 106 9.79 10.90 4.45
C SER A 106 10.58 10.30 3.29
N GLU A 107 11.90 10.13 3.44
CA GLU A 107 12.69 9.31 2.51
C GLU A 107 12.28 7.83 2.58
N ASP A 108 11.80 7.38 3.75
CA ASP A 108 11.11 6.11 3.89
C ASP A 108 9.72 6.17 3.25
N CYS A 109 9.66 5.93 1.94
CA CYS A 109 8.45 6.11 1.13
C CYS A 109 8.20 5.02 0.06
N LEU A 110 9.01 3.94 0.03
CA LEU A 110 8.90 2.87 -0.98
C LEU A 110 7.83 1.83 -0.61
N TYR A 111 6.58 2.28 -0.70
CA TYR A 111 5.40 1.53 -0.34
C TYR A 111 4.40 1.44 -1.50
N LEU A 112 3.49 0.48 -1.43
CA LEU A 112 2.32 0.36 -2.31
C LEU A 112 1.03 0.18 -1.52
N ASN A 113 -0.08 0.56 -2.14
CA ASN A 113 -1.43 0.32 -1.64
C ASN A 113 -2.14 -0.66 -2.59
N VAL A 114 -2.80 -1.69 -2.05
CA VAL A 114 -3.61 -2.65 -2.80
C VAL A 114 -5.07 -2.49 -2.40
N TYR A 115 -5.95 -2.34 -3.38
CA TYR A 115 -7.39 -2.22 -3.20
C TYR A 115 -8.08 -3.36 -3.95
N VAL A 116 -8.83 -4.18 -3.21
CA VAL A 116 -9.43 -5.42 -3.72
C VAL A 116 -10.95 -5.32 -3.62
N PRO A 117 -11.68 -5.32 -4.75
CA PRO A 117 -13.12 -5.22 -4.73
C PRO A 117 -13.73 -6.50 -4.15
N ILE A 118 -14.94 -6.40 -3.60
CA ILE A 118 -15.74 -7.60 -3.33
C ILE A 118 -16.25 -8.12 -4.67
N THR A 119 -15.68 -9.24 -5.12
CA THR A 119 -15.98 -9.84 -6.43
C THR A 119 -16.28 -11.33 -6.30
N ASN A 120 -17.07 -11.88 -7.23
CA ASN A 120 -17.34 -13.32 -7.32
C ASN A 120 -16.30 -14.05 -8.18
N ARG A 121 -15.31 -13.34 -8.72
CA ARG A 121 -14.24 -13.94 -9.53
C ARG A 121 -13.21 -14.61 -8.62
N PRO A 122 -12.66 -15.76 -9.03
CA PRO A 122 -11.52 -16.35 -8.33
C PRO A 122 -10.26 -15.49 -8.48
N LEU A 123 -10.09 -14.83 -9.63
CA LEU A 123 -9.00 -13.89 -9.94
C LEU A 123 -9.56 -12.69 -10.70
N ALA A 124 -9.25 -11.48 -10.25
CA ALA A 124 -9.65 -10.23 -10.87
C ALA A 124 -8.53 -9.63 -11.74
N PRO A 125 -8.86 -8.82 -12.76
CA PRO A 125 -7.87 -8.03 -13.46
C PRO A 125 -7.12 -7.09 -12.50
N VAL A 126 -5.85 -6.82 -12.79
CA VAL A 126 -5.00 -5.95 -11.97
C VAL A 126 -4.61 -4.71 -12.76
N LEU A 127 -4.90 -3.54 -12.20
CA LEU A 127 -4.46 -2.23 -12.70
C LEU A 127 -3.36 -1.70 -11.77
N VAL A 128 -2.14 -1.59 -12.29
CA VAL A 128 -1.02 -0.94 -11.58
C VAL A 128 -1.02 0.55 -11.93
N TYR A 129 -1.29 1.39 -10.94
CA TYR A 129 -1.35 2.84 -11.07
C TYR A 129 -0.04 3.49 -10.62
N ILE A 130 0.58 4.24 -11.54
CA ILE A 130 1.79 5.03 -11.28
C ILE A 130 1.39 6.50 -11.36
N HIS A 131 1.51 7.21 -10.23
CA HIS A 131 1.12 8.62 -10.20
C HIS A 131 2.05 9.49 -11.07
N GLY A 132 1.46 10.53 -11.66
CA GLY A 132 2.20 11.58 -12.37
C GLY A 132 2.89 12.58 -11.43
N GLY A 133 3.12 13.79 -11.93
CA GLY A 133 3.76 14.89 -11.17
C GLY A 133 5.19 15.21 -11.61
N GLY A 134 5.52 14.93 -12.87
CA GLY A 134 6.78 15.33 -13.50
C GLY A 134 8.03 14.78 -12.82
N PHE A 135 7.91 13.65 -12.11
CA PHE A 135 8.95 13.04 -11.29
C PHE A 135 9.43 13.89 -10.09
N ILE A 136 8.73 14.99 -9.75
CA ILE A 136 9.13 15.93 -8.70
C ILE A 136 8.08 16.12 -7.59
N PHE A 137 6.83 15.72 -7.82
CA PHE A 137 5.77 15.69 -6.81
C PHE A 137 4.78 14.53 -7.10
N GLY A 138 3.87 14.26 -6.16
CA GLY A 138 2.89 13.19 -6.22
C GLY A 138 3.10 12.13 -5.13
N GLY A 139 2.22 11.13 -5.09
CA GLY A 139 2.21 10.09 -4.08
C GLY A 139 0.91 9.30 -4.10
N ILE A 140 0.86 8.22 -3.33
CA ILE A 140 -0.29 7.29 -3.27
C ILE A 140 -1.19 7.52 -2.06
N SER A 141 -0.84 8.48 -1.22
CA SER A 141 -1.57 8.86 0.00
C SER A 141 -2.41 10.13 -0.22
N MET A 142 -2.66 10.49 -1.48
CA MET A 142 -3.35 11.72 -1.88
C MET A 142 -4.76 11.41 -2.37
N ASN A 143 -5.72 12.29 -2.05
CA ASN A 143 -7.11 12.08 -2.46
C ASN A 143 -7.28 11.97 -3.99
N ILE A 144 -6.49 12.71 -4.77
CA ILE A 144 -6.56 12.67 -6.25
C ILE A 144 -6.03 11.35 -6.83
N THR A 145 -5.24 10.59 -6.05
CA THR A 145 -4.69 9.29 -6.43
C THR A 145 -5.44 8.14 -5.78
N ASP A 146 -6.55 8.42 -5.08
CA ASP A 146 -7.41 7.39 -4.53
C ASP A 146 -8.03 6.57 -5.68
N THR A 147 -7.83 5.25 -5.63
CA THR A 147 -8.32 4.33 -6.65
C THR A 147 -9.42 3.40 -6.13
N THR A 148 -9.96 3.64 -4.94
CA THR A 148 -11.01 2.83 -4.30
C THR A 148 -12.28 2.73 -5.15
N GLU A 149 -12.83 3.87 -5.61
CA GLU A 149 -14.00 3.91 -6.50
C GLU A 149 -13.72 3.23 -7.85
N LEU A 150 -12.50 3.38 -8.38
CA LEU A 150 -12.10 2.74 -9.63
C LEU A 150 -12.07 1.21 -9.47
N SER A 151 -11.54 0.72 -8.35
CA SER A 151 -11.49 -0.72 -8.04
C SER A 151 -12.89 -1.31 -7.95
N VAL A 152 -13.79 -0.67 -7.19
CA VAL A 152 -15.16 -1.15 -6.98
C VAL A 152 -15.98 -1.11 -8.29
N ARG A 153 -16.01 0.04 -8.97
CA ARG A 153 -16.79 0.19 -10.21
C ARG A 153 -16.24 -0.64 -11.37
N GLY A 154 -14.93 -0.82 -11.40
CA GLY A 154 -14.24 -1.57 -12.45
C GLY A 154 -14.22 -3.08 -12.23
N ASP A 155 -14.65 -3.57 -11.06
CA ASP A 155 -14.53 -4.99 -10.67
C ASP A 155 -13.11 -5.53 -10.92
N LEU A 156 -12.11 -4.75 -10.48
CA LEU A 156 -10.67 -5.01 -10.66
C LEU A 156 -9.85 -4.60 -9.44
N ILE A 157 -8.71 -5.26 -9.23
CA ILE A 157 -7.74 -4.88 -8.20
C ILE A 157 -6.95 -3.65 -8.70
N THR A 158 -6.86 -2.61 -7.88
CA THR A 158 -5.93 -1.51 -8.15
C THR A 158 -4.73 -1.58 -7.21
N VAL A 159 -3.53 -1.40 -7.77
CA VAL A 159 -2.29 -1.27 -7.00
C VAL A 159 -1.66 0.08 -7.29
N ALA A 160 -1.63 0.97 -6.30
CA ALA A 160 -0.98 2.27 -6.42
C ALA A 160 0.44 2.17 -5.85
N ILE A 161 1.45 2.54 -6.64
CA ILE A 161 2.87 2.46 -6.22
C ILE A 161 3.47 3.85 -5.99
N ALA A 162 4.19 4.02 -4.88
CA ALA A 162 5.04 5.18 -4.64
C ALA A 162 6.45 4.91 -5.20
N TYR A 163 7.15 5.95 -5.61
CA TYR A 163 8.54 5.89 -6.09
C TYR A 163 9.29 7.17 -5.73
N ARG A 164 10.63 7.13 -5.60
CA ARG A 164 11.41 8.33 -5.23
C ARG A 164 11.27 9.44 -6.26
N LEU A 165 11.26 10.68 -5.77
CA LEU A 165 11.06 11.89 -6.55
C LEU A 165 12.28 12.82 -6.51
N GLY A 166 12.33 13.77 -7.44
CA GLY A 166 13.36 14.81 -7.53
C GLY A 166 14.78 14.23 -7.52
N ALA A 167 15.69 14.90 -6.82
CA ALA A 167 17.07 14.43 -6.69
C ALA A 167 17.16 13.04 -6.05
N PHE A 168 16.28 12.68 -5.10
CA PHE A 168 16.32 11.37 -4.45
C PHE A 168 16.02 10.22 -5.43
N GLY A 169 15.19 10.45 -6.44
CA GLY A 169 14.85 9.45 -7.46
C GLY A 169 15.69 9.53 -8.72
N PHE A 170 16.23 10.70 -9.07
CA PHE A 170 16.73 10.96 -10.42
C PHE A 170 18.10 11.63 -10.48
N LEU A 171 18.80 11.76 -9.35
CA LEU A 171 20.21 12.19 -9.35
C LEU A 171 21.06 11.20 -10.15
N ARG A 172 21.85 11.72 -11.09
CA ARG A 172 22.90 11.01 -11.81
C ARG A 172 24.24 11.64 -11.46
N THR A 173 25.21 10.80 -11.12
CA THR A 173 26.62 11.20 -10.93
C THR A 173 27.52 10.25 -11.69
N ASP A 174 28.83 10.48 -11.76
CA ASP A 174 29.78 9.52 -12.33
C ASP A 174 30.17 8.37 -11.37
N LEU A 175 29.63 8.36 -10.14
CA LEU A 175 29.78 7.26 -9.20
C LEU A 175 28.99 6.03 -9.69
N GLU A 176 29.59 4.86 -9.54
CA GLU A 176 29.03 3.58 -9.99
C GLU A 176 27.69 3.24 -9.31
N ASP A 177 27.57 3.58 -8.02
CA ASP A 177 26.41 3.29 -7.19
C ASP A 177 25.27 4.33 -7.32
N VAL A 178 25.49 5.42 -8.06
CA VAL A 178 24.46 6.44 -8.38
C VAL A 178 24.26 6.55 -9.91
N PRO A 179 23.76 5.49 -10.58
CA PRO A 179 23.61 5.47 -12.04
C PRO A 179 22.49 6.33 -12.63
N GLY A 180 21.73 7.07 -11.82
CA GLY A 180 20.50 7.73 -12.26
C GLY A 180 19.28 6.80 -12.30
N ASN A 181 18.09 7.39 -12.48
CA ASN A 181 16.82 6.68 -12.64
C ASN A 181 16.41 5.75 -11.49
N MET A 182 16.83 6.03 -10.26
CA MET A 182 16.40 5.25 -9.09
C MET A 182 14.89 5.16 -8.95
N GLY A 183 14.16 6.25 -9.21
CA GLY A 183 12.70 6.26 -9.23
C GLY A 183 12.08 5.31 -10.27
N LEU A 184 12.77 5.03 -11.38
CA LEU A 184 12.30 4.01 -12.34
C LEU A 184 12.67 2.60 -11.89
N TYR A 185 13.81 2.41 -11.22
CA TYR A 185 14.12 1.14 -10.57
C TYR A 185 13.14 0.82 -9.44
N ASP A 186 12.68 1.83 -8.69
CA ASP A 186 11.63 1.71 -7.67
C ASP A 186 10.34 1.18 -8.30
N GLN A 187 9.91 1.77 -9.42
CA GLN A 187 8.72 1.33 -10.16
C GLN A 187 8.88 -0.11 -10.68
N ALA A 188 10.03 -0.45 -11.26
CA ALA A 188 10.30 -1.80 -11.75
C ALA A 188 10.25 -2.84 -10.62
N LEU A 189 10.83 -2.52 -9.47
CA LEU A 189 10.80 -3.40 -8.29
C LEU A 189 9.38 -3.55 -7.73
N ALA A 190 8.61 -2.47 -7.64
CA ALA A 190 7.22 -2.52 -7.21
C ALA A 190 6.34 -3.35 -8.16
N ILE A 191 6.51 -3.21 -9.48
CA ILE A 191 5.82 -4.05 -10.48
C ILE A 191 6.24 -5.52 -10.34
N GLY A 192 7.52 -5.78 -10.07
CA GLY A 192 8.01 -7.12 -9.73
C GLY A 192 7.31 -7.70 -8.51
N TRP A 193 7.18 -6.90 -7.44
CA TRP A 193 6.43 -7.29 -6.24
C TRP A 193 4.97 -7.62 -6.58
N VAL A 194 4.29 -6.79 -7.39
CA VAL A 194 2.90 -7.08 -7.81
C VAL A 194 2.83 -8.42 -8.55
N LYS A 195 3.69 -8.64 -9.54
CA LYS A 195 3.73 -9.89 -10.29
C LYS A 195 3.91 -11.11 -9.39
N ASP A 196 4.71 -10.97 -8.34
CA ASP A 196 5.05 -12.07 -7.42
C ASP A 196 3.99 -12.36 -6.36
N ASN A 197 3.09 -11.42 -6.05
CA ASN A 197 2.25 -11.49 -4.86
C ASN A 197 0.75 -11.29 -5.12
N ILE A 198 0.36 -10.67 -6.25
CA ILE A 198 -1.01 -10.18 -6.40
C ILE A 198 -2.07 -11.28 -6.48
N GLU A 199 -1.68 -12.49 -6.92
CA GLU A 199 -2.56 -13.66 -6.93
C GLU A 199 -3.13 -13.99 -5.53
N SER A 200 -2.36 -13.76 -4.46
CA SER A 200 -2.85 -13.98 -3.09
C SER A 200 -3.99 -13.05 -2.68
N PHE A 201 -4.21 -11.96 -3.42
CA PHE A 201 -5.24 -10.97 -3.11
C PHE A 201 -6.57 -11.26 -3.81
N GLY A 202 -6.58 -12.10 -4.87
CA GLY A 202 -7.75 -12.46 -5.68
C GLY A 202 -7.61 -11.97 -7.11
#